data_AF-A0A830CRT0-F1
#
_entry.id   AF-A0A830CRT0-F1
#
_cell.length_a   1.000
_cell.length_b   1.000
_cell.length_c   1.000
_cell.angle_alpha   90.00
_cell.angle_beta   90.00
_cell.angle_gamma   90.00
#
_symmetry.space_group_name_H-M   'P 1'
#
loop_
_entity.id
_entity.type
_entity.pdbx_description
1 polymer ?
#
loop_
_entity_poly.entity_id
_entity_poly.type
_entity_poly.pdbx_seq_one_letter_code
_entity_poly.pdbx_strand_id
1 'polypeptide(L)'
;MNASVFAYGQMSSGKTYTMTGITKYAIVDIYEYIEKHPERDFVLKFSAMEIYNESVRDLLSLDSTPLRLLDDPERGTIVEKLTEENLKDWNHVIHLLSICEAPRQIGETSLNEMSFRSHQIIRLVLLFFTFYLFSRQWFRKKKSFKCG
;
A
#
# COMPACT_ATOMS: atom_id res chain seq x y z
N MET A 1 -14.01 -6.69 5.21
CA MET A 1 -14.28 -5.42 5.93
C MET A 1 -13.21 -4.45 5.49
N ASN A 2 -13.58 -3.21 5.19
CA ASN A 2 -12.63 -2.16 4.78
C ASN A 2 -12.56 -1.13 5.92
N ALA A 3 -11.36 -0.68 6.26
CA ALA A 3 -11.13 0.37 7.26
C ALA A 3 -10.32 1.50 6.63
N SER A 4 -10.56 2.73 7.07
CA SER A 4 -9.84 3.92 6.59
C SER A 4 -9.63 4.88 7.74
N VAL A 5 -8.39 5.33 7.90
CA VAL A 5 -8.00 6.27 8.97
C VAL A 5 -7.41 7.49 8.31
N PHE A 6 -7.89 8.67 8.69
CA PHE A 6 -7.46 9.95 8.12
C PHE A 6 -6.82 10.80 9.23
N ALA A 7 -5.72 11.46 8.91
CA ALA A 7 -5.13 12.49 9.76
C ALA A 7 -5.29 13.86 9.10
N TYR A 8 -5.96 14.77 9.79
CA TYR A 8 -6.18 16.15 9.35
C TYR A 8 -5.65 17.14 10.38
N GLY A 9 -5.20 18.31 9.93
CA GLY A 9 -4.60 19.32 10.80
C GLY A 9 -3.65 20.24 10.04
N GLN A 10 -3.17 21.30 10.70
CA GLN A 10 -2.25 22.27 10.12
C GLN A 10 -0.83 21.71 9.92
N MET A 11 0.00 22.41 9.15
CA MET A 11 1.43 22.07 9.00
C MET A 11 2.10 22.01 10.38
N SER A 12 3.07 21.11 10.56
CA SER A 12 3.73 20.85 11.85
C SER A 12 2.84 20.35 13.00
N SER A 13 1.57 20.01 12.75
CA SER A 13 0.65 19.48 13.79
C SER A 13 0.88 17.99 14.14
N GLY A 14 1.96 17.37 13.65
CA GLY A 14 2.29 15.97 13.95
C GLY A 14 1.55 14.90 13.13
N LYS A 15 0.78 15.24 12.08
CA LYS A 15 0.02 14.26 11.26
C LYS A 15 0.86 13.06 10.81
N THR A 16 2.02 13.32 10.20
CA THR A 16 2.92 12.26 9.72
C THR A 16 3.39 11.40 10.89
N TYR A 17 3.79 12.03 12.00
CA TYR A 17 4.26 11.31 13.19
C TYR A 17 3.18 10.36 13.74
N THR A 18 1.95 10.86 13.89
CA THR A 18 0.81 10.06 14.35
C THR A 18 0.48 8.94 13.36
N MET A 19 0.40 9.23 12.06
CA MET A 19 0.04 8.22 11.06
C MET A 19 1.10 7.14 10.88
N THR A 20 2.39 7.51 10.92
CA THR A 20 3.51 6.55 10.92
C THR A 20 3.46 5.68 12.17
N GLY A 21 3.13 6.23 13.34
CA GLY A 21 2.91 5.47 14.56
C GLY A 21 1.75 4.48 14.44
N ILE A 22 0.57 4.94 14.02
CA ILE A 22 -0.61 4.09 13.83
C ILE A 22 -0.34 2.97 12.83
N THR A 23 0.32 3.29 11.71
CA THR A 23 0.67 2.28 10.69
C THR A 23 1.59 1.21 11.24
N LYS A 24 2.58 1.59 12.06
CA LYS A 24 3.47 0.65 12.75
C LYS A 24 2.68 -0.28 13.68
N TYR A 25 1.87 0.26 14.58
CA TYR A 25 1.08 -0.56 15.51
C TYR A 25 0.11 -1.48 14.78
N ALA A 26 -0.60 -0.99 13.77
CA ALA A 26 -1.53 -1.79 12.99
C ALA A 26 -0.85 -3.00 12.31
N ILE A 27 0.38 -2.81 11.83
CA ILE A 27 1.14 -3.89 11.19
C ILE A 27 1.61 -4.92 12.23
N VAL A 28 2.05 -4.51 13.41
CA VAL A 28 2.38 -5.43 14.51
C VAL A 28 1.16 -6.29 14.86
N ASP A 29 0.00 -5.66 15.05
CA ASP A 29 -1.24 -6.37 15.38
C ASP A 29 -1.65 -7.36 14.28
N ILE A 30 -1.47 -6.99 13.00
CA ILE A 30 -1.72 -7.89 11.86
C ILE A 30 -0.79 -9.10 11.91
N TYR A 31 0.51 -8.91 12.12
CA TYR A 31 1.46 -10.02 12.19
C TYR A 31 1.19 -10.93 13.39
N GLU A 32 0.87 -10.37 14.55
CA GLU A 32 0.49 -11.15 15.74
C GLU A 32 -0.78 -11.97 15.48
N TYR A 33 -1.74 -11.41 14.74
CA TYR A 33 -2.94 -12.15 14.32
C TYR A 33 -2.61 -13.31 13.38
N ILE A 34 -1.72 -13.09 12.40
CA ILE A 34 -1.26 -14.12 11.44
C ILE A 34 -0.58 -15.27 12.20
N GLU A 35 0.31 -14.97 13.15
CA GLU A 35 1.00 -15.98 13.95
C GLU A 35 0.06 -16.83 14.80
N LYS A 36 -1.04 -16.23 15.29
CA LYS A 36 -2.07 -16.94 16.07
C LYS A 36 -2.96 -17.87 15.23
N HIS A 37 -2.95 -17.75 13.90
CA HIS A 37 -3.83 -18.50 12.99
C HIS A 37 -3.05 -19.26 11.91
N PRO A 38 -2.20 -20.24 12.29
CA PRO A 38 -1.36 -20.97 11.34
C PRO A 38 -2.16 -21.87 10.37
N GLU A 39 -3.46 -22.05 10.59
CA GLU A 39 -4.34 -22.83 9.72
C GLU A 39 -4.74 -22.11 8.41
N ARG A 40 -4.37 -20.83 8.26
CA ARG A 40 -4.71 -19.99 7.11
C ARG A 40 -3.44 -19.43 6.47
N ASP A 41 -3.45 -19.36 5.15
CA ASP A 41 -2.41 -18.65 4.40
C ASP A 41 -2.80 -17.18 4.27
N PHE A 42 -1.88 -16.30 4.66
CA PHE A 42 -2.05 -14.85 4.57
C PHE A 42 -1.07 -14.24 3.57
N VAL A 43 -1.55 -13.26 2.82
CA VAL A 43 -0.73 -12.40 1.95
C VAL A 43 -1.05 -10.96 2.30
N LEU A 44 -0.04 -10.22 2.75
CA LEU A 44 -0.15 -8.81 3.06
C LEU A 44 0.53 -8.00 1.94
N LYS A 45 -0.23 -7.10 1.32
CA LYS A 45 0.26 -6.20 0.28
C LYS A 45 0.32 -4.77 0.78
N PHE A 46 1.35 -4.06 0.38
CA PHE A 46 1.57 -2.64 0.67
C PHE A 46 1.57 -1.85 -0.64
N SER A 47 0.90 -0.72 -0.64
CA SER A 47 0.93 0.25 -1.73
C SER A 47 0.91 1.66 -1.14
N ALA A 48 1.61 2.59 -1.79
CA ALA A 48 1.67 3.97 -1.35
C ALA A 48 1.61 4.91 -2.55
N MET A 49 0.77 5.93 -2.46
CA MET A 49 0.60 6.92 -3.52
C MET A 49 0.44 8.32 -2.94
N GLU A 50 0.76 9.29 -3.77
CA GLU A 50 0.60 10.70 -3.47
C GLU A 50 -0.33 11.35 -4.50
N ILE A 51 -1.27 12.15 -4.02
CA ILE A 51 -2.16 12.97 -4.84
C ILE A 51 -1.68 14.41 -4.74
N TYR A 52 -1.23 14.97 -5.86
CA TYR A 52 -0.80 16.35 -5.99
C TYR A 52 -1.35 16.96 -7.28
N ASN A 53 -2.01 18.11 -7.17
CA ASN A 53 -2.59 18.82 -8.33
C ASN A 53 -3.42 17.90 -9.23
N GLU A 54 -4.36 17.16 -8.63
CA GLU A 54 -5.24 16.18 -9.31
C GLU A 54 -4.52 15.02 -10.02
N SER A 55 -3.19 14.92 -9.86
CA SER A 55 -2.38 13.85 -10.40
C SER A 55 -2.01 12.86 -9.30
N VAL A 56 -2.21 11.58 -9.57
CA VAL A 56 -1.79 10.49 -8.68
C VAL A 56 -0.38 10.06 -9.06
N ARG A 57 0.51 9.88 -8.09
CA ARG A 57 1.87 9.38 -8.30
C ARG A 57 2.14 8.20 -7.38
N ASP A 58 2.89 7.24 -7.89
CA ASP A 58 3.38 6.12 -7.09
C ASP A 58 4.54 6.59 -6.20
N LEU A 59 4.52 6.24 -4.92
CA LEU A 59 5.63 6.52 -3.99
C LEU A 59 6.66 5.39 -3.90
N LEU A 60 6.33 4.21 -4.44
CA LEU A 60 7.20 3.03 -4.45
C LEU A 60 7.97 2.87 -5.77
N SER A 61 7.48 3.49 -6.84
CA SER A 61 8.17 3.50 -8.13
C SER A 61 9.14 4.69 -8.22
N LEU A 62 10.27 4.47 -8.89
CA LEU A 62 11.18 5.54 -9.29
C LEU A 62 10.60 6.37 -10.45
N ASP A 63 9.59 5.83 -11.14
CA ASP A 63 8.91 6.52 -12.22
C ASP A 63 7.93 7.57 -11.65
N SER A 64 8.22 8.84 -11.91
CA SER A 64 7.38 9.97 -11.50
C SER A 64 6.17 10.22 -12.43
N THR A 65 5.89 9.28 -13.33
CA THR A 65 4.77 9.38 -14.27
C THR A 65 3.44 9.35 -13.52
N PRO A 66 2.53 10.31 -13.79
CA PRO A 66 1.20 10.27 -13.21
C PRO A 66 0.46 8.97 -13.54
N LEU A 67 -0.10 8.33 -12.53
CA LEU A 67 -0.93 7.14 -12.66
C LEU A 67 -2.32 7.53 -13.17
N ARG A 68 -2.88 6.69 -14.03
CA ARG A 68 -4.23 6.88 -14.57
C ARG A 68 -5.27 6.27 -13.64
N LEU A 69 -6.37 6.98 -13.47
CA LEU A 69 -7.55 6.46 -12.78
C LEU A 69 -8.46 5.79 -13.81
N LEU A 70 -8.92 4.59 -13.50
CA LEU A 70 -9.84 3.80 -14.29
C LEU A 70 -11.07 3.49 -13.45
N ASP A 71 -12.26 3.73 -13.97
CA ASP A 71 -13.49 3.34 -13.27
C ASP A 71 -13.89 1.92 -13.69
N ASP A 72 -13.88 1.02 -12.71
CA ASP A 72 -14.39 -0.35 -12.86
C ASP A 72 -15.79 -0.46 -12.23
N PRO A 73 -16.79 -1.01 -12.94
CA PRO A 73 -18.17 -1.06 -12.44
C PRO A 73 -18.38 -1.98 -11.23
N GLU A 74 -17.48 -2.95 -10.97
CA GLU A 74 -17.56 -3.84 -9.81
C GLU A 74 -16.63 -3.42 -8.67
N ARG A 75 -15.45 -2.87 -9.00
CA ARG A 75 -14.38 -2.55 -8.05
C ARG A 75 -14.27 -1.07 -7.72
N GLY A 76 -15.03 -0.22 -8.41
CA GLY A 76 -14.94 1.24 -8.32
C GLY A 76 -13.69 1.79 -9.00
N THR A 77 -13.23 2.97 -8.59
CA THR A 77 -12.05 3.61 -9.17
C THR A 77 -10.76 2.85 -8.81
N ILE A 78 -10.08 2.34 -9.82
CA ILE A 78 -8.80 1.63 -9.75
C ILE A 78 -7.69 2.57 -10.23
N VAL A 79 -6.55 2.54 -9.54
CA VAL A 79 -5.34 3.24 -9.98
C VAL A 79 -4.54 2.28 -10.86
N GLU A 80 -4.41 2.61 -12.14
CA GLU A 80 -3.65 1.80 -13.10
C GLU A 80 -2.16 1.86 -12.75
N LYS A 81 -1.48 0.70 -12.79
CA LYS A 81 -0.03 0.55 -12.55
C LYS A 81 0.45 1.00 -11.17
N LEU A 82 -0.43 1.06 -10.17
CA LEU A 82 0.02 1.25 -8.78
C LEU A 82 0.84 0.03 -8.34
N THR A 83 2.05 0.28 -7.84
CA THR A 83 2.95 -0.77 -7.34
C THR A 83 2.37 -1.37 -6.06
N GLU A 84 2.22 -2.68 -6.05
CA GLU A 84 1.83 -3.46 -4.88
C GLU A 84 2.99 -4.36 -4.46
N GLU A 85 3.59 -4.07 -3.31
CA GLU A 85 4.68 -4.86 -2.74
C GLU A 85 4.15 -5.87 -1.74
N ASN A 86 4.61 -7.11 -1.85
CA ASN A 86 4.28 -8.15 -0.87
C ASN A 86 5.15 -7.98 0.37
N LEU A 87 4.52 -7.76 1.52
CA LEU A 87 5.21 -7.63 2.79
C LEU A 87 5.73 -9.00 3.24
N LYS A 88 7.00 -9.03 3.68
CA LYS A 88 7.72 -10.24 4.09
C LYS A 88 7.97 -10.28 5.58
N ASP A 89 8.45 -9.16 6.11
CA ASP A 89 8.79 -8.99 7.51
C ASP A 89 8.59 -7.54 7.95
N TRP A 90 8.79 -7.30 9.25
CA TRP A 90 8.72 -5.97 9.86
C TRP A 90 9.75 -5.00 9.29
N ASN A 91 10.98 -5.45 9.02
CA ASN A 91 12.04 -4.59 8.49
C ASN A 91 11.71 -4.10 7.08
N HIS A 92 11.08 -4.94 6.26
CA HIS A 92 10.61 -4.59 4.92
C HIS A 92 9.57 -3.47 4.98
N VAL A 93 8.65 -3.53 5.94
CA VAL A 93 7.67 -2.45 6.17
C VAL A 93 8.36 -1.15 6.54
N ILE A 94 9.28 -1.18 7.50
CA ILE A 94 10.00 0.02 7.93
C ILE A 94 10.80 0.62 6.75
N HIS A 95 11.39 -0.23 5.93
CA HIS A 95 12.09 0.19 4.71
C HIS A 95 11.14 0.86 3.70
N LEU A 96 9.98 0.26 3.42
CA LEU A 96 8.97 0.85 2.53
C LEU A 96 8.42 2.18 3.04
N LEU A 97 8.19 2.30 4.35
CA LEU A 97 7.81 3.56 4.98
C LEU A 97 8.91 4.62 4.83
N SER A 98 10.18 4.24 5.00
CA SER A 98 11.31 5.15 4.78
C SER A 98 11.42 5.58 3.32
N ILE A 99 11.14 4.71 2.35
CA ILE A 99 11.07 5.07 0.93
C ILE A 99 9.95 6.09 0.70
N CYS A 100 8.79 5.92 1.33
CA CYS A 100 7.68 6.88 1.19
C CYS A 100 8.02 8.25 1.80
N GLU A 101 8.90 8.29 2.79
CA GLU A 101 9.36 9.53 3.45
C GLU A 101 10.53 10.20 2.69
N ALA A 102 11.38 9.45 2.00
CA ALA A 102 12.59 9.95 1.33
C ALA A 102 12.37 11.02 0.23
N PRO A 103 11.33 10.95 -0.63
CA PRO A 103 10.99 12.00 -1.59
C PRO A 103 10.77 13.37 -0.95
N ARG A 104 10.41 13.43 0.36
CA ARG A 104 10.28 14.69 1.08
C ARG A 104 11.62 15.33 1.45
N GLN A 105 12.70 14.55 1.56
CA GLN A 105 14.02 15.07 1.96
C GLN A 105 14.86 15.60 0.79
N ILE A 106 14.74 14.99 -0.40
CA ILE A 106 15.57 15.38 -1.56
C ILE A 106 15.03 16.65 -2.26
N GLY A 107 13.79 17.07 -1.97
CA GLY A 107 13.16 18.25 -2.57
C GLY A 107 13.53 19.60 -1.95
N GLU A 108 14.45 19.66 -0.99
CA GLU A 108 14.76 20.86 -0.21
C GLU A 108 15.32 22.05 -1.02
N THR A 109 15.67 21.89 -2.30
CA THR A 109 16.25 22.98 -3.11
C THR A 109 15.29 23.69 -4.07
N SER A 110 14.04 23.23 -4.26
CA SER A 110 13.01 23.98 -5.01
C SER A 110 11.55 23.57 -4.76
N LEU A 111 11.31 22.51 -3.97
CA LEU A 111 10.01 21.83 -3.81
C LEU A 111 9.38 22.05 -2.42
N ASN A 112 9.77 23.10 -1.70
CA ASN A 112 9.31 23.36 -0.33
C ASN A 112 7.79 23.60 -0.23
N GLU A 113 7.09 23.90 -1.34
CA GLU A 113 5.62 24.03 -1.37
C GLU A 113 4.86 22.72 -1.65
N MET A 114 5.55 21.66 -2.12
CA MET A 114 4.89 20.48 -2.69
C MET A 114 4.33 19.55 -1.60
N SER A 115 5.08 19.35 -0.51
CA SER A 115 4.71 18.50 0.63
C SER A 115 3.49 19.01 1.44
N PHE A 116 3.10 20.28 1.25
CA PHE A 116 2.00 20.91 1.99
C PHE A 116 0.65 20.82 1.29
N ARG A 117 0.67 20.63 -0.04
CA ARG A 117 -0.54 20.56 -0.88
C ARG A 117 -0.82 19.16 -1.40
N SER A 118 0.09 18.21 -1.17
CA SER A 118 -0.12 16.81 -1.54
C SER A 118 -0.79 16.01 -0.41
N HIS A 119 -1.58 15.02 -0.79
CA HIS A 119 -2.20 14.06 0.12
C HIS A 119 -1.55 12.69 -0.10
N GLN A 120 -1.05 12.08 0.97
CA GLN A 120 -0.46 10.75 0.89
C GLN A 120 -1.46 9.69 1.36
N ILE A 121 -1.53 8.61 0.60
CA ILE A 121 -2.40 7.47 0.87
C ILE A 121 -1.53 6.23 0.92
N ILE A 122 -1.49 5.61 2.11
CA ILE A 122 -0.88 4.30 2.32
C ILE A 122 -2.02 3.30 2.43
N ARG A 123 -1.92 2.21 1.68
CA ARG A 123 -2.91 1.14 1.64
C ARG A 123 -2.26 -0.20 1.95
N LEU A 124 -2.81 -0.86 2.96
CA LEU A 124 -2.52 -2.24 3.33
C LEU A 124 -3.68 -3.13 2.90
N VAL A 125 -3.40 -4.21 2.18
CA VAL A 125 -4.40 -5.20 1.78
C VAL A 125 -4.01 -6.56 2.35
N LEU A 126 -4.80 -7.06 3.29
CA LEU A 126 -4.67 -8.40 3.84
C LEU A 126 -5.60 -9.36 3.08
N LEU A 127 -5.01 -10.33 2.40
CA LEU A 127 -5.72 -11.43 1.76
C LEU A 127 -5.47 -12.70 2.57
N PHE A 128 -6.53 -13.46 2.85
CA PHE A 128 -6.41 -14.78 3.46
C PHE A 128 -7.06 -15.82 2.57
N PHE A 129 -6.46 -17.00 2.50
CA PHE A 129 -6.96 -18.13 1.74
C PHE A 129 -7.35 -19.25 2.70
N THR A 130 -8.60 -19.70 2.63
CA THR A 130 -8.99 -20.97 3.21
C THR A 130 -8.65 -22.09 2.23
N PHE A 131 -8.07 -23.19 2.73
CA PHE A 131 -7.59 -24.34 1.94
C PHE A 131 -8.59 -24.86 0.88
N TYR A 132 -9.90 -24.69 1.11
CA TYR A 132 -10.95 -25.03 0.15
C TYR A 132 -10.83 -24.29 -1.20
N LEU A 133 -10.38 -23.03 -1.20
CA LEU A 133 -10.22 -22.20 -2.40
C LEU A 133 -8.90 -22.45 -3.15
N PHE A 134 -7.87 -22.92 -2.45
CA PHE A 134 -6.56 -23.21 -3.06
C PHE A 134 -6.66 -24.33 -4.11
N SER A 135 -7.48 -25.35 -3.84
CA SER A 135 -7.74 -26.45 -4.79
C SER A 135 -8.32 -25.95 -6.13
N ARG A 136 -9.15 -24.90 -6.12
CA ARG A 136 -9.81 -24.38 -7.33
C ARG A 136 -8.93 -23.43 -8.13
N GLN A 137 -8.15 -22.57 -7.49
CA GLN A 137 -7.28 -21.62 -8.20
C GLN A 137 -5.97 -22.26 -8.70
N TRP A 138 -5.40 -23.20 -7.94
CA TRP A 138 -4.19 -23.91 -8.38
C TRP A 138 -4.46 -24.84 -9.57
N PHE A 139 -5.65 -25.47 -9.64
CA PHE A 139 -6.07 -26.25 -10.81
C PHE A 139 -6.26 -25.38 -12.07
N ARG A 140 -6.77 -24.14 -11.93
CA ARG A 140 -6.89 -23.21 -13.06
C ARG A 140 -5.53 -22.74 -13.59
N LYS A 141 -4.55 -22.48 -12.71
CA LYS A 141 -3.19 -22.11 -13.15
C LYS A 141 -2.41 -23.28 -13.76
N LYS A 142 -2.59 -24.52 -13.28
CA LYS A 142 -1.91 -25.69 -13.87
C LYS A 142 -2.49 -26.18 -15.20
N LYS A 143 -3.77 -25.95 -15.50
CA LYS A 143 -4.34 -26.32 -16.81
C LYS A 143 -3.88 -25.44 -17.97
N SER A 144 -3.38 -24.23 -17.71
CA SER A 144 -2.85 -23.35 -18.75
C SER A 144 -1.40 -23.65 -19.15
N PHE A 145 -0.70 -24.53 -18.42
CA PHE A 145 0.72 -24.86 -18.65
C PHE A 145 0.93 -26.29 -19.20
N LYS A 146 -0.12 -26.92 -19.75
CA LYS A 146 -0.05 -28.25 -20.40
C LYS A 146 -0.59 -28.32 -21.83
N CYS A 147 -0.78 -27.17 -22.49
CA CYS A 147 -0.98 -27.09 -23.93
C CYS A 147 0.02 -26.09 -24.51
N GLY A 148 1.14 -26.61 -24.99
CA GLY A 148 2.26 -25.88 -25.58
C GLY A 148 3.39 -26.85 -25.87
#